data_AF-A0A7J3A2A5-F1
#
_entry.id   AF-A0A7J3A2A5-F1
#
_cell.length_a   1.000
_cell.length_b   1.000
_cell.length_c   1.000
_cell.angle_alpha   90.00
_cell.angle_beta   90.00
_cell.angle_gamma   90.00
#
_symmetry.space_group_name_H-M   'P 1'
#
loop_
_entity.id
_entity.type
_entity.pdbx_description
1 polymer ?
#
loop_
_entity_poly.entity_id
_entity_poly.type
_entity_poly.pdbx_seq_one_letter_code
_entity_poly.pdbx_strand_id
1 'polypeptide(L)'
;MLEIKSIEQVEDFVRGATILGTGGGGDPGEGFKLLEKALSEGKKVKLVSLSEIDRDSIIVVPYYVGTIAPDAKTKKHVRIEEPIKVAFREMERILGLKISAVLSSELGGFNASLALYVGAYMDLPIVDGDLLGRAAPELHQCTVHVFDIPMYPSVIVSETGNRVVVYEYSDIDDYEAIARYLSVLSGRFVAVVDTPLKIVDAEKIVIKETMSLCLRVGEAVRLARTSRIDPLEEVRKILDGWRIFE
;
A
#
# COMPACT_ATOMS: atom_id res chain seq x y z
N MET A 1 2.36 -12.68 13.95
CA MET A 1 2.56 -11.21 14.06
C MET A 1 4.04 -10.86 14.06
N LEU A 2 4.48 -10.06 13.09
CA LEU A 2 5.80 -9.46 12.97
C LEU A 2 5.69 -7.94 13.25
N GLU A 3 6.73 -7.30 13.76
CA GLU A 3 6.74 -5.86 14.03
C GLU A 3 8.07 -5.24 13.62
N ILE A 4 8.01 -4.14 12.85
CA ILE A 4 9.18 -3.33 12.46
C ILE A 4 9.45 -2.33 13.59
N LYS A 5 10.64 -2.41 14.19
CA LYS A 5 10.99 -1.70 15.44
C LYS A 5 12.23 -0.82 15.34
N SER A 6 13.02 -0.96 14.28
CA SER A 6 14.28 -0.23 14.12
C SER A 6 14.38 0.42 12.75
N ILE A 7 15.20 1.47 12.65
CA ILE A 7 15.54 2.11 11.39
C ILE A 7 16.19 1.12 10.43
N GLU A 8 17.02 0.20 10.92
CA GLU A 8 17.62 -0.86 10.09
C GLU A 8 16.54 -1.75 9.43
N GLN A 9 15.50 -2.14 10.17
CA GLN A 9 14.39 -2.90 9.60
C GLN A 9 13.55 -2.07 8.61
N VAL A 10 13.44 -0.75 8.81
CA VAL A 10 12.82 0.15 7.84
C VAL A 10 13.64 0.19 6.55
N GLU A 11 14.96 0.34 6.64
CA GLU A 11 15.85 0.32 5.47
C GLU A 11 15.75 -1.01 4.72
N ASP A 12 15.72 -2.12 5.46
CA ASP A 12 15.57 -3.45 4.88
C ASP A 12 14.22 -3.59 4.18
N PHE A 13 13.10 -3.26 4.85
CA PHE A 13 11.77 -3.33 4.24
C PHE A 13 11.70 -2.50 2.95
N VAL A 14 12.09 -1.23 3.00
CA VAL A 14 12.04 -0.32 1.85
C VAL A 14 12.92 -0.84 0.71
N ARG A 15 14.11 -1.34 1.01
CA ARG A 15 15.02 -1.91 0.00
C ARG A 15 14.42 -3.14 -0.67
N GLY A 16 13.90 -4.08 0.10
CA GLY A 16 13.27 -5.28 -0.46
C GLY A 16 12.01 -4.96 -1.26
N ALA A 17 11.16 -4.05 -0.76
CA ALA A 17 9.98 -3.58 -1.47
C ALA A 17 10.33 -2.87 -2.79
N THR A 18 11.46 -2.16 -2.83
CA THR A 18 11.96 -1.53 -4.06
C THR A 18 12.40 -2.57 -5.09
N ILE A 19 13.11 -3.61 -4.65
CA ILE A 19 13.55 -4.71 -5.53
C ILE A 19 12.33 -5.47 -6.08
N LEU A 20 11.40 -5.82 -5.21
CA LEU A 20 10.20 -6.58 -5.56
C LEU A 20 9.15 -5.73 -6.29
N GLY A 21 9.24 -4.41 -6.22
CA GLY A 21 8.43 -3.47 -7.01
C GLY A 21 8.79 -3.43 -8.50
N THR A 22 9.81 -4.17 -8.96
CA THR A 22 10.15 -4.34 -10.38
C THR A 22 10.36 -3.02 -11.16
N GLY A 23 10.88 -1.99 -10.49
CA GLY A 23 11.15 -0.67 -11.08
C GLY A 23 10.00 0.35 -10.97
N GLY A 24 8.85 -0.05 -10.41
CA GLY A 24 7.72 0.83 -10.08
C GLY A 24 7.51 1.00 -8.57
N GLY A 25 6.30 1.40 -8.18
CA GLY A 25 5.86 1.43 -6.78
C GLY A 25 6.32 2.64 -5.96
N GLY A 26 6.80 3.69 -6.65
CA GLY A 26 7.13 5.02 -6.10
C GLY A 26 8.50 5.13 -5.42
N ASP A 27 8.82 6.35 -4.97
CA ASP A 27 10.16 6.71 -4.47
C ASP A 27 10.50 6.04 -3.12
N PRO A 28 11.58 5.25 -3.04
CA PRO A 28 11.97 4.57 -1.80
C PRO A 28 12.36 5.52 -0.67
N GLY A 29 12.94 6.68 -0.98
CA GLY A 29 13.32 7.68 0.02
C GLY A 29 12.11 8.31 0.70
N GLU A 30 11.03 8.56 -0.04
CA GLU A 30 9.75 8.99 0.54
C GLU A 30 9.13 7.88 1.41
N GLY A 31 9.20 6.61 0.97
CA GLY A 31 8.76 5.47 1.78
C GLY A 31 9.52 5.32 3.10
N PHE A 32 10.85 5.47 3.06
CA PHE A 32 11.71 5.49 4.24
C PHE A 32 11.29 6.58 5.23
N LYS A 33 11.13 7.83 4.76
CA LYS A 33 10.73 8.97 5.61
C LYS A 33 9.40 8.74 6.31
N LEU A 34 8.43 8.11 5.63
CA LEU A 34 7.15 7.77 6.25
C LEU A 34 7.34 6.83 7.44
N LEU A 35 8.05 5.72 7.24
CA LEU A 35 8.24 4.72 8.30
C LEU A 35 9.17 5.21 9.42
N GLU A 36 10.23 5.94 9.09
CA GLU A 36 11.08 6.64 10.07
C GLU A 36 10.23 7.56 10.96
N LYS A 37 9.36 8.38 10.34
CA LYS A 37 8.46 9.25 11.07
C LYS A 37 7.55 8.47 12.01
N ALA A 38 6.91 7.40 11.53
CA ALA A 38 6.06 6.54 12.35
C ALA A 38 6.80 6.00 13.58
N LEU A 39 8.02 5.46 13.40
CA LEU A 39 8.83 4.98 14.52
C LEU A 39 9.24 6.10 15.48
N SER A 40 9.62 7.28 14.96
CA SER A 40 10.02 8.43 15.78
C SER A 40 8.89 8.96 16.66
N GLU A 41 7.64 8.82 16.21
CA GLU A 41 6.43 9.19 16.95
C GLU A 41 5.93 8.05 17.86
N GLY A 42 6.69 6.96 18.00
CA GLY A 42 6.36 5.82 18.85
C GLY A 42 5.22 4.95 18.31
N LYS A 43 4.88 5.07 17.03
CA LYS A 43 3.87 4.22 16.38
C LYS A 43 4.40 2.81 16.18
N LYS A 44 3.49 1.83 16.23
CA LYS A 44 3.81 0.41 16.07
C LYS A 44 3.47 -0.04 14.65
N VAL A 45 4.49 -0.42 13.89
CA VAL A 45 4.33 -0.94 12.53
C VAL A 45 4.21 -2.47 12.62
N LYS A 46 2.98 -2.97 12.60
CA LYS A 46 2.66 -4.39 12.83
C LYS A 46 2.18 -5.08 11.56
N LEU A 47 2.75 -6.24 11.29
CA LEU A 47 2.36 -7.16 10.22
C LEU A 47 1.66 -8.38 10.83
N VAL A 48 0.50 -8.75 10.28
CA VAL A 48 -0.31 -9.89 10.71
C VAL A 48 -0.68 -10.75 9.51
N SER A 49 -0.74 -12.06 9.69
CA SER A 49 -1.37 -12.93 8.68
C SER A 49 -2.89 -12.75 8.70
N LEU A 50 -3.57 -13.10 7.60
CA LEU A 50 -5.04 -13.10 7.56
C LEU A 50 -5.67 -14.00 8.65
N SER A 51 -4.99 -15.10 9.00
CA SER A 51 -5.44 -16.04 10.05
C SER A 51 -5.43 -15.45 11.47
N GLU A 52 -4.74 -14.32 11.68
CA GLU A 52 -4.69 -13.60 12.95
C GLU A 52 -5.80 -12.53 13.06
N ILE A 53 -6.61 -12.34 12.01
CA ILE A 53 -7.71 -11.39 11.97
C ILE A 53 -9.04 -12.12 12.13
N ASP A 54 -9.97 -11.56 12.91
CA ASP A 54 -11.29 -12.13 13.12
C ASP A 54 -12.03 -12.30 11.78
N ARG A 55 -12.66 -13.46 11.59
CA ARG A 55 -13.27 -13.84 10.30
C ARG A 55 -14.34 -12.87 9.80
N ASP A 56 -15.07 -12.23 10.73
CA ASP A 56 -16.16 -11.30 10.44
C ASP A 56 -15.68 -9.85 10.30
N SER A 57 -14.38 -9.60 10.41
CA SER A 57 -13.77 -8.29 10.22
C SER A 57 -13.72 -7.86 8.75
N ILE A 58 -13.55 -6.55 8.56
CA ILE A 58 -13.29 -5.93 7.27
C ILE A 58 -11.87 -5.38 7.23
N ILE A 59 -11.17 -5.60 6.12
CA ILE A 59 -9.92 -4.95 5.77
C ILE A 59 -10.15 -4.00 4.59
N VAL A 60 -9.30 -2.99 4.43
CA VAL A 60 -9.38 -2.03 3.32
C VAL A 60 -8.01 -1.79 2.73
N VAL A 61 -7.96 -1.19 1.54
CA VAL A 61 -6.72 -0.87 0.85
C VAL A 61 -6.55 0.65 0.78
N PRO A 62 -5.60 1.22 1.54
CA PRO A 62 -5.31 2.65 1.49
C PRO A 62 -4.13 2.96 0.57
N TYR A 63 -4.29 3.95 -0.30
CA TYR A 63 -3.20 4.42 -1.17
C TYR A 63 -3.40 5.86 -1.63
N TYR A 64 -2.40 6.40 -2.33
CA TYR A 64 -2.49 7.69 -3.01
C TYR A 64 -2.49 7.52 -4.52
N VAL A 65 -3.30 8.32 -5.22
CA VAL A 65 -3.25 8.45 -6.68
C VAL A 65 -2.67 9.80 -7.02
N GLY A 66 -1.50 9.80 -7.67
CA GLY A 66 -0.81 11.01 -8.11
C GLY A 66 -1.37 11.59 -9.41
N THR A 67 -1.23 12.91 -9.57
CA THR A 67 -1.58 13.62 -10.81
C THR A 67 -0.63 13.25 -11.94
N ILE A 68 -1.19 13.06 -13.14
CA ILE A 68 -0.45 12.95 -14.40
C ILE A 68 -0.29 14.31 -15.11
N ALA A 69 -0.94 15.36 -14.61
CA ALA A 69 -0.96 16.68 -15.24
C ALA A 69 0.18 17.57 -14.70
N PRO A 70 1.12 18.03 -15.55
CA PRO A 70 2.28 18.81 -15.12
C PRO A 70 1.95 20.21 -14.58
N ASP A 71 0.87 20.86 -15.06
CA ASP A 71 0.49 22.24 -14.70
C ASP A 71 -0.73 22.34 -13.78
N ALA A 72 -0.96 21.30 -12.97
CA ALA A 72 -2.18 21.21 -12.19
C ALA A 72 -2.21 22.23 -11.02
N LYS A 73 -3.32 22.97 -10.88
CA LYS A 73 -3.44 24.06 -9.90
C LYS A 73 -3.65 23.51 -8.48
N THR A 74 -2.67 23.68 -7.61
CA THR A 74 -2.67 23.17 -6.21
C THR A 74 -3.33 24.10 -5.18
N LYS A 75 -3.42 25.41 -5.46
CA LYS A 75 -3.94 26.39 -4.48
C LYS A 75 -5.46 26.49 -4.55
N LYS A 76 -6.14 26.08 -3.47
CA LYS A 76 -7.60 26.13 -3.30
C LYS A 76 -7.96 26.71 -1.92
N HIS A 77 -9.23 27.10 -1.74
CA HIS A 77 -9.71 27.75 -0.50
C HIS A 77 -9.82 26.78 0.69
N VAL A 78 -10.09 25.50 0.43
CA VAL A 78 -10.26 24.47 1.44
C VAL A 78 -8.99 23.63 1.51
N ARG A 79 -8.58 23.26 2.73
CA ARG A 79 -7.47 22.34 2.96
C ARG A 79 -7.88 21.23 3.92
N ILE A 80 -7.64 19.99 3.52
CA ILE A 80 -7.72 18.80 4.38
C ILE A 80 -6.27 18.37 4.67
N GLU A 81 -5.87 18.38 5.94
CA GLU A 81 -4.50 18.05 6.35
C GLU A 81 -4.20 16.55 6.28
N GLU A 82 -5.16 15.72 6.71
CA GLU A 82 -5.02 14.25 6.75
C GLU A 82 -6.10 13.60 5.84
N PRO A 83 -5.99 13.70 4.51
CA PRO A 83 -7.04 13.22 3.59
C PRO A 83 -7.31 11.73 3.73
N ILE A 84 -6.27 10.91 3.98
CA ILE A 84 -6.45 9.47 4.19
C ILE A 84 -7.27 9.17 5.44
N LYS A 85 -7.04 9.87 6.56
CA LYS A 85 -7.82 9.72 7.80
C LYS A 85 -9.27 10.13 7.62
N VAL A 86 -9.52 11.16 6.80
CA VAL A 86 -10.88 11.52 6.39
C VAL A 86 -11.52 10.37 5.59
N ALA A 87 -10.80 9.79 4.63
CA ALA A 87 -11.29 8.66 3.84
C ALA A 87 -11.64 7.44 4.71
N PHE A 88 -10.80 7.09 5.69
CA PHE A 88 -11.08 6.02 6.66
C PHE A 88 -12.38 6.28 7.42
N ARG A 89 -12.55 7.48 7.99
CA ARG A 89 -13.77 7.80 8.76
C ARG A 89 -15.03 7.75 7.92
N GLU A 90 -14.97 8.21 6.67
CA GLU A 90 -16.11 8.11 5.76
C GLU A 90 -16.37 6.64 5.37
N MET A 91 -15.33 5.84 5.12
CA MET A 91 -15.47 4.41 4.83
C MET A 91 -16.14 3.67 5.99
N GLU A 92 -15.68 3.86 7.23
CA GLU A 92 -16.32 3.27 8.42
C GLU A 92 -17.78 3.72 8.57
N ARG A 93 -18.07 5.00 8.28
CA ARG A 93 -19.44 5.54 8.33
C ARG A 93 -20.34 4.89 7.28
N ILE A 94 -19.85 4.63 6.08
CA ILE A 94 -20.59 3.99 4.98
C ILE A 94 -20.83 2.51 5.29
N LEU A 95 -19.79 1.81 5.78
CA LEU A 95 -19.87 0.38 6.10
C LEU A 95 -20.68 0.10 7.38
N GLY A 96 -20.79 1.09 8.29
CA GLY A 96 -21.39 0.89 9.61
C GLY A 96 -20.55 0.00 10.52
N LEU A 97 -19.27 -0.21 10.18
CA LEU A 97 -18.34 -1.12 10.84
C LEU A 97 -16.97 -0.46 11.00
N LYS A 98 -16.18 -0.95 11.95
CA LYS A 98 -14.79 -0.52 12.15
C LYS A 98 -13.86 -1.31 11.25
N ILE A 99 -12.91 -0.62 10.63
CA ILE A 99 -11.86 -1.25 9.83
C ILE A 99 -10.90 -1.96 10.80
N SER A 100 -10.57 -3.22 10.51
CA SER A 100 -9.78 -4.06 11.42
C SER A 100 -8.31 -4.19 11.04
N ALA A 101 -7.99 -4.07 9.75
CA ALA A 101 -6.64 -4.05 9.24
C ALA A 101 -6.58 -3.32 7.89
N VAL A 102 -5.37 -3.02 7.44
CA VAL A 102 -5.12 -2.49 6.10
C VAL A 102 -4.32 -3.48 5.26
N LEU A 103 -4.49 -3.42 3.95
CA LEU A 103 -3.78 -4.24 2.99
C LEU A 103 -3.06 -3.34 1.99
N SER A 104 -1.86 -3.73 1.54
CA SER A 104 -1.16 -3.00 0.50
C SER A 104 -1.77 -3.28 -0.87
N SER A 105 -1.92 -2.26 -1.72
CA SER A 105 -2.37 -2.44 -3.10
C SER A 105 -1.33 -3.16 -3.95
N GLU A 106 -0.06 -2.81 -3.75
CA GLU A 106 1.06 -3.35 -4.52
C GLU A 106 2.40 -3.17 -3.78
N LEU A 107 3.41 -3.94 -4.19
CA LEU A 107 4.77 -3.75 -3.71
C LEU A 107 5.42 -2.52 -4.32
N GLY A 108 6.30 -1.88 -3.55
CA GLY A 108 7.01 -0.68 -3.97
C GLY A 108 7.67 0.02 -2.80
N GLY A 109 8.78 0.71 -3.06
CA GLY A 109 9.50 1.46 -2.04
C GLY A 109 8.60 2.47 -1.31
N PHE A 110 7.71 3.15 -2.05
CA PHE A 110 6.72 4.06 -1.48
C PHE A 110 5.41 3.35 -1.14
N ASN A 111 4.80 2.61 -2.07
CA ASN A 111 3.43 2.10 -1.94
C ASN A 111 3.26 1.11 -0.78
N ALA A 112 4.18 0.15 -0.64
CA ALA A 112 4.15 -0.80 0.47
C ALA A 112 4.42 -0.10 1.82
N SER A 113 5.34 0.87 1.83
CA SER A 113 5.67 1.69 3.01
C SER A 113 4.51 2.60 3.42
N LEU A 114 3.74 3.10 2.46
CA LEU A 114 2.55 3.90 2.72
C LEU A 114 1.47 3.08 3.45
N ALA A 115 1.22 1.85 3.02
CA ALA A 115 0.26 0.97 3.69
C ALA A 115 0.67 0.70 5.15
N LEU A 116 1.95 0.39 5.39
CA LEU A 116 2.52 0.26 6.73
C LEU A 116 2.38 1.54 7.58
N TYR A 117 2.70 2.69 6.99
CA TYR A 117 2.56 3.99 7.65
C TYR A 117 1.10 4.28 8.03
N VAL A 118 0.17 4.07 7.10
CA VAL A 118 -1.26 4.32 7.33
C VAL A 118 -1.80 3.40 8.42
N GLY A 119 -1.47 2.10 8.38
CA GLY A 119 -1.85 1.17 9.45
C GLY A 119 -1.33 1.63 10.81
N ALA A 120 -0.05 1.96 10.90
CA ALA A 120 0.56 2.46 12.13
C ALA A 120 -0.07 3.76 12.66
N TYR A 121 -0.45 4.68 11.76
CA TYR A 121 -1.10 5.94 12.14
C TYR A 121 -2.56 5.79 12.56
N MET A 122 -3.28 4.82 11.97
CA MET A 122 -4.65 4.49 12.35
C MET A 122 -4.72 3.50 13.52
N ASP A 123 -3.57 3.11 14.08
CA ASP A 123 -3.42 2.09 15.13
C ASP A 123 -4.02 0.72 14.72
N LEU A 124 -3.88 0.38 13.44
CA LEU A 124 -4.32 -0.87 12.81
C LEU A 124 -3.12 -1.72 12.36
N PRO A 125 -3.22 -3.05 12.44
CA PRO A 125 -2.23 -3.93 11.82
C PRO A 125 -2.35 -3.90 10.29
N ILE A 126 -1.26 -4.29 9.63
CA ILE A 126 -1.18 -4.46 8.19
C ILE A 126 -1.14 -5.94 7.88
N VAL A 127 -1.93 -6.37 6.90
CA VAL A 127 -1.89 -7.75 6.40
C VAL A 127 -0.53 -8.01 5.75
N ASP A 128 0.11 -9.12 6.09
CA ASP A 128 1.30 -9.62 5.41
C ASP A 128 0.93 -10.19 4.04
N GLY A 129 0.75 -9.28 3.10
CA GLY A 129 0.38 -9.55 1.73
C GLY A 129 0.01 -8.27 0.98
N ASP A 130 -0.22 -8.41 -0.31
CA ASP A 130 -0.70 -7.35 -1.18
C ASP A 130 -1.61 -7.92 -2.29
N LEU A 131 -2.12 -7.06 -3.16
CA LEU A 131 -3.03 -7.46 -4.23
C LEU A 131 -2.34 -7.77 -5.57
N LEU A 132 -1.02 -7.65 -5.68
CA LEU A 132 -0.33 -7.69 -6.97
C LEU A 132 1.01 -8.46 -6.98
N GLY A 133 1.75 -8.48 -5.87
CA GLY A 133 3.03 -9.18 -5.71
C GLY A 133 4.23 -8.47 -6.35
N ARG A 134 3.99 -7.32 -6.99
CA ARG A 134 4.94 -6.40 -7.63
C ARG A 134 4.27 -5.04 -7.79
N ALA A 135 4.90 -4.08 -8.47
CA ALA A 135 4.22 -2.86 -8.94
C ALA A 135 3.66 -3.04 -10.37
N ALA A 136 2.56 -2.35 -10.68
CA ALA A 136 1.97 -2.26 -12.01
C ALA A 136 1.49 -0.84 -12.33
N PRO A 137 1.40 -0.47 -13.62
CA PRO A 137 0.88 0.83 -14.01
C PRO A 137 -0.65 0.96 -13.85
N GLU A 138 -1.39 -0.15 -13.89
CA GLU A 138 -2.85 -0.20 -14.07
C GLU A 138 -3.50 -1.30 -13.21
N LEU A 139 -4.73 -1.06 -12.77
CA LEU A 139 -5.46 -1.92 -11.83
C LEU A 139 -5.89 -3.26 -12.43
N HIS A 140 -5.92 -3.41 -13.76
CA HIS A 140 -6.28 -4.66 -14.43
C HIS A 140 -5.36 -5.84 -14.06
N GLN A 141 -4.16 -5.56 -13.54
CA GLN A 141 -3.17 -6.59 -13.17
C GLN A 141 -3.39 -7.08 -11.74
N CYS A 142 -4.18 -6.36 -10.94
CA CYS A 142 -4.42 -6.68 -9.54
C CYS A 142 -5.38 -7.87 -9.40
N THR A 143 -5.18 -8.66 -8.36
CA THR A 143 -6.01 -9.81 -8.03
C THR A 143 -7.49 -9.44 -7.85
N VAL A 144 -7.81 -8.22 -7.41
CA VAL A 144 -9.21 -7.75 -7.36
C VAL A 144 -9.91 -7.82 -8.71
N HIS A 145 -9.21 -7.49 -9.80
CA HIS A 145 -9.78 -7.60 -11.14
C HIS A 145 -9.85 -9.06 -11.60
N VAL A 146 -8.79 -9.85 -11.35
CA VAL A 146 -8.72 -11.27 -11.75
C VAL A 146 -9.82 -12.11 -11.09
N PHE A 147 -10.21 -11.78 -9.86
CA PHE A 147 -11.22 -12.51 -9.09
C PHE A 147 -12.59 -11.81 -9.03
N ASP A 148 -12.82 -10.80 -9.88
CA ASP A 148 -14.09 -10.04 -9.95
C ASP A 148 -14.55 -9.48 -8.60
N ILE A 149 -13.59 -9.00 -7.78
CA ILE A 149 -13.88 -8.38 -6.50
C ILE A 149 -14.12 -6.88 -6.70
N PRO A 150 -15.30 -6.37 -6.29
CA PRO A 150 -15.58 -4.94 -6.39
C PRO A 150 -14.69 -4.15 -5.43
N MET A 151 -14.11 -3.06 -5.93
CA MET A 151 -13.35 -2.11 -5.11
C MET A 151 -14.26 -1.10 -4.38
N TYR A 152 -15.58 -1.15 -4.65
CA TYR A 152 -16.55 -0.24 -4.05
C TYR A 152 -17.23 -0.82 -2.79
N PRO A 153 -17.82 0.03 -1.91
CA PRO A 153 -17.71 1.48 -1.92
C PRO A 153 -16.24 1.90 -1.81
N SER A 154 -15.87 2.95 -2.53
CA SER A 154 -14.56 3.58 -2.37
C SER A 154 -14.72 5.05 -1.99
N VAL A 155 -13.76 5.54 -1.20
CA VAL A 155 -13.74 6.92 -0.74
C VAL A 155 -12.46 7.59 -1.24
N ILE A 156 -12.63 8.66 -2.01
CA ILE A 156 -11.56 9.43 -2.62
C ILE A 156 -11.58 10.84 -2.03
N VAL A 157 -10.49 11.24 -1.39
CA VAL A 157 -10.37 12.53 -0.70
C VAL A 157 -9.19 13.32 -1.24
N SER A 158 -9.46 14.52 -1.71
CA SER A 158 -8.41 15.47 -2.09
C SER A 158 -8.01 16.35 -0.91
N GLU A 159 -6.74 16.74 -0.84
CA GLU A 159 -6.27 17.77 0.09
C GLU A 159 -6.99 19.11 -0.12
N THR A 160 -7.55 19.33 -1.32
CA THR A 160 -8.27 20.54 -1.72
C THR A 160 -9.74 20.60 -1.29
N GLY A 161 -10.21 19.62 -0.50
CA GLY A 161 -11.55 19.66 0.13
C GLY A 161 -12.61 18.75 -0.49
N ASN A 162 -12.38 18.18 -1.68
CA ASN A 162 -13.31 17.23 -2.28
C ASN A 162 -13.29 15.89 -1.53
N ARG A 163 -14.48 15.35 -1.26
CA ARG A 163 -14.71 13.98 -0.79
C ARG A 163 -15.70 13.35 -1.76
N VAL A 164 -15.29 12.29 -2.42
CA VAL A 164 -16.10 11.58 -3.41
C VAL A 164 -16.24 10.14 -2.95
N VAL A 165 -17.47 9.63 -3.02
CA VAL A 165 -17.78 8.23 -2.75
C VAL A 165 -18.22 7.62 -4.06
N VAL A 166 -17.54 6.55 -4.48
CA VAL A 166 -17.96 5.73 -5.61
C VAL A 166 -18.71 4.54 -5.03
N TYR A 167 -20.03 4.54 -5.19
CA TYR A 167 -20.87 3.43 -4.75
C TYR A 167 -20.79 2.24 -5.71
N GLU A 168 -20.65 2.51 -7.01
CA GLU A 168 -20.54 1.53 -8.09
C GLU A 168 -19.79 2.18 -9.26
N TYR A 169 -19.21 1.37 -10.14
CA TYR A 169 -18.56 1.79 -11.38
C TYR A 169 -18.87 0.77 -12.50
N SER A 170 -18.73 1.17 -13.77
CA SER A 170 -19.03 0.31 -14.91
C SER A 170 -18.02 -0.83 -15.06
N ASP A 171 -16.74 -0.49 -15.03
CA ASP A 171 -15.61 -1.41 -15.11
C ASP A 171 -14.37 -0.83 -14.40
N ILE A 172 -13.29 -1.60 -14.37
CA ILE A 172 -12.07 -1.23 -13.65
C ILE A 172 -11.36 -0.02 -14.28
N ASP A 173 -11.50 0.18 -15.59
CA ASP A 173 -10.88 1.29 -16.31
C ASP A 173 -11.59 2.60 -15.96
N ASP A 174 -12.93 2.58 -15.90
CA ASP A 174 -13.75 3.69 -15.41
C ASP A 174 -13.39 4.04 -13.97
N TYR A 175 -13.22 3.04 -13.10
CA TYR A 175 -12.83 3.27 -11.71
C TYR A 175 -11.46 3.97 -11.61
N GLU A 176 -10.47 3.46 -12.34
CA GLU A 176 -9.14 4.03 -12.39
C GLU A 176 -9.16 5.48 -12.93
N ALA A 177 -9.93 5.72 -13.99
CA ALA A 177 -10.11 7.03 -14.59
C ALA A 177 -10.74 8.03 -13.61
N ILE A 178 -11.76 7.63 -12.86
CA ILE A 178 -12.38 8.47 -11.81
C ILE A 178 -11.33 8.93 -10.81
N ALA A 179 -10.54 8.00 -10.25
CA ALA A 179 -9.52 8.33 -9.27
C ALA A 179 -8.40 9.22 -9.84
N ARG A 180 -7.93 8.91 -11.06
CA ARG A 180 -6.92 9.72 -11.76
C ARG A 180 -7.43 11.12 -12.07
N TYR A 181 -8.64 11.30 -12.58
CA TYR A 181 -9.18 12.63 -12.85
C TYR A 181 -9.37 13.47 -11.59
N LEU A 182 -9.75 12.85 -10.47
CA LEU A 182 -9.81 13.54 -9.19
C LEU A 182 -8.43 14.03 -8.72
N SER A 183 -7.36 13.28 -8.99
CA SER A 183 -5.99 13.71 -8.71
C SER A 183 -5.55 14.93 -9.56
N VAL A 184 -6.01 15.00 -10.81
CA VAL A 184 -5.77 16.18 -11.67
C VAL A 184 -6.50 17.39 -11.13
N LEU A 185 -7.76 17.24 -10.67
CA LEU A 185 -8.54 18.31 -10.07
C LEU A 185 -7.94 18.82 -8.74
N SER A 186 -7.35 17.93 -7.95
CA SER A 186 -6.66 18.29 -6.70
C SER A 186 -5.32 18.98 -6.94
N GLY A 187 -4.71 18.73 -8.10
CA GLY A 187 -3.46 19.33 -8.51
C GLY A 187 -2.20 18.61 -8.03
N ARG A 188 -2.33 17.52 -7.26
CA ARG A 188 -1.17 16.81 -6.72
C ARG A 188 -1.45 15.32 -6.54
N PHE A 189 -2.31 14.98 -5.60
CA PHE A 189 -2.75 13.62 -5.37
C PHE A 189 -4.15 13.60 -4.74
N VAL A 190 -4.77 12.42 -4.71
CA VAL A 190 -5.91 12.11 -3.84
C VAL A 190 -5.60 10.90 -2.98
N ALA A 191 -6.15 10.87 -1.77
CA ALA A 191 -6.16 9.72 -0.90
C ALA A 191 -7.34 8.82 -1.26
N VAL A 192 -7.09 7.52 -1.35
CA VAL A 192 -8.11 6.52 -1.64
C VAL A 192 -8.12 5.51 -0.50
N VAL A 193 -9.32 5.18 -0.05
CA VAL A 193 -9.59 3.98 0.75
C VAL A 193 -10.70 3.24 0.03
N ASP A 194 -10.41 2.03 -0.38
CA ASP A 194 -11.32 1.23 -1.19
C ASP A 194 -11.24 -0.25 -0.79
N THR A 195 -11.82 -1.09 -1.63
CA THR A 195 -11.70 -2.55 -1.57
C THR A 195 -12.03 -3.08 -0.16
N PRO A 196 -13.22 -2.76 0.38
CA PRO A 196 -13.65 -3.30 1.66
C PRO A 196 -13.82 -4.82 1.53
N LEU A 197 -12.92 -5.56 2.15
CA LEU A 197 -12.80 -7.01 2.01
C LEU A 197 -13.16 -7.71 3.31
N LYS A 198 -14.04 -8.71 3.19
CA LYS A 198 -14.21 -9.72 4.22
C LYS A 198 -13.01 -10.66 4.19
N ILE A 199 -12.62 -11.17 5.36
CA ILE A 199 -11.48 -12.09 5.47
C ILE A 199 -11.63 -13.33 4.58
N VAL A 200 -12.85 -13.86 4.43
CA VAL A 200 -13.12 -15.01 3.56
C VAL A 200 -12.78 -14.78 2.08
N ASP A 201 -12.89 -13.54 1.60
CA ASP A 201 -12.56 -13.20 0.22
C ASP A 201 -11.10 -12.75 0.10
N ALA A 202 -10.57 -12.07 1.13
CA ALA A 202 -9.15 -11.78 1.23
C ALA A 202 -8.29 -13.06 1.17
N GLU A 203 -8.72 -14.15 1.80
CA GLU A 203 -8.04 -15.45 1.75
C GLU A 203 -7.86 -16.02 0.33
N LYS A 204 -8.71 -15.61 -0.62
CA LYS A 204 -8.66 -16.07 -2.02
C LYS A 204 -7.78 -15.18 -2.90
N ILE A 205 -7.75 -13.88 -2.64
CA ILE A 205 -7.18 -12.89 -3.55
C ILE A 205 -5.84 -12.31 -3.08
N VAL A 206 -5.58 -12.30 -1.77
CA VAL A 206 -4.34 -11.72 -1.24
C VAL A 206 -3.17 -12.61 -1.59
N ILE A 207 -2.14 -12.02 -2.20
CA ILE A 207 -0.84 -12.66 -2.36
C ILE A 207 -0.13 -12.54 -1.02
N LYS A 208 -0.06 -13.67 -0.31
CA LYS A 208 0.41 -13.74 1.09
C LYS A 208 1.92 -13.59 1.18
N GLU A 209 2.38 -13.13 2.34
CA GLU A 209 3.80 -13.07 2.75
C GLU A 209 4.68 -12.13 1.92
N THR A 210 4.09 -11.27 1.09
CA THR A 210 4.86 -10.36 0.23
C THR A 210 5.53 -9.26 1.04
N MET A 211 4.93 -8.81 2.15
CA MET A 211 5.47 -7.76 3.00
C MET A 211 6.63 -8.27 3.87
N SER A 212 6.51 -9.49 4.42
CA SER A 212 7.62 -10.14 5.14
C SER A 212 8.72 -10.61 4.17
N LEU A 213 8.39 -10.95 2.93
CA LEU A 213 9.39 -11.18 1.88
C LEU A 213 10.22 -9.91 1.60
N CYS A 214 9.62 -8.72 1.58
CA CYS A 214 10.35 -7.46 1.47
C CYS A 214 11.42 -7.33 2.58
N LEU A 215 11.07 -7.63 3.84
CA LEU A 215 12.04 -7.62 4.94
C LEU A 215 13.18 -8.60 4.70
N ARG A 216 12.86 -9.87 4.35
CA ARG A 216 13.87 -10.91 4.13
C ARG A 216 14.84 -10.56 3.00
N VAL A 217 14.32 -10.08 1.87
CA VAL A 217 15.13 -9.65 0.72
C VAL A 217 16.01 -8.46 1.08
N GLY A 218 15.44 -7.46 1.77
CA GLY A 218 16.17 -6.29 2.22
C GLY A 218 17.33 -6.60 3.14
N GLU A 219 17.06 -7.41 4.17
CA GLU A 219 18.03 -7.90 5.14
C GLU A 219 19.14 -8.69 4.45
N ALA A 220 18.80 -9.62 3.55
CA ALA A 220 19.79 -10.40 2.82
C ALA A 220 20.75 -9.52 2.02
N VAL A 221 20.26 -8.46 1.37
CA VAL A 221 21.10 -7.49 0.66
C VAL A 221 22.02 -6.74 1.63
N ARG A 222 21.51 -6.30 2.79
CA ARG A 222 22.33 -5.62 3.82
C ARG A 222 23.45 -6.53 4.33
N LEU A 223 23.09 -7.75 4.73
CA LEU A 223 24.04 -8.72 5.26
C LEU A 223 25.08 -9.12 4.21
N ALA A 224 24.66 -9.35 2.97
CA ALA A 224 25.58 -9.68 1.87
C ALA A 224 26.63 -8.58 1.65
N ARG A 225 26.20 -7.32 1.61
CA ARG A 225 27.10 -6.16 1.48
C ARG A 225 28.06 -6.05 2.65
N THR A 226 27.58 -6.22 3.88
CA THR A 226 28.41 -6.18 5.10
C THR A 226 29.45 -7.31 5.11
N SER A 227 29.06 -8.50 4.68
CA SER A 227 29.91 -9.69 4.61
C SER A 227 30.75 -9.78 3.33
N ARG A 228 30.64 -8.80 2.41
CA ARG A 228 31.33 -8.76 1.11
C ARG A 228 31.10 -10.01 0.24
N ILE A 229 29.90 -10.57 0.32
CA ILE A 229 29.43 -11.62 -0.60
C ILE A 229 28.46 -10.99 -1.61
N ASP A 230 28.20 -11.68 -2.71
CA ASP A 230 27.33 -11.17 -3.78
C ASP A 230 25.86 -11.07 -3.31
N PRO A 231 25.29 -9.85 -3.22
CA PRO A 231 23.89 -9.69 -2.84
C PRO A 231 22.92 -10.31 -3.84
N LEU A 232 23.29 -10.40 -5.12
CA LEU A 232 22.43 -10.97 -6.15
C LEU A 232 22.18 -12.46 -5.89
N GLU A 233 23.22 -13.22 -5.53
CA GLU A 233 23.10 -14.65 -5.24
C GLU A 233 22.25 -14.91 -3.99
N GLU A 234 22.34 -14.07 -2.97
CA GLU A 234 21.51 -14.22 -1.77
C GLU A 234 20.04 -13.93 -2.07
N VAL A 235 19.74 -12.87 -2.83
CA VAL A 235 18.36 -12.58 -3.28
C VAL A 235 17.85 -13.71 -4.18
N ARG A 236 18.67 -14.23 -5.08
CA ARG A 236 18.31 -15.32 -5.99
C ARG A 236 17.89 -16.58 -5.23
N LYS A 237 18.62 -16.95 -4.17
CA LYS A 237 18.27 -18.09 -3.31
C LYS A 237 16.93 -17.89 -2.60
N ILE A 238 16.67 -16.69 -2.09
CA ILE A 238 15.43 -16.36 -1.36
C ILE A 238 14.20 -16.44 -2.27
N LEU A 239 14.35 -15.96 -3.51
CA LEU A 239 13.25 -15.88 -4.49
C LEU A 239 13.10 -17.14 -5.35
N ASP A 240 13.98 -18.13 -5.18
CA ASP A 240 14.14 -19.25 -6.12
C ASP A 240 14.24 -18.77 -7.58
N GLY A 241 14.99 -17.68 -7.77
CA GLY A 241 15.01 -16.92 -9.02
C GLY A 241 16.10 -17.35 -10.01
N TRP A 242 16.05 -16.78 -11.21
CA TRP A 242 17.04 -16.95 -12.26
C TRP A 242 17.75 -15.63 -12.59
N ARG A 243 19.06 -15.70 -12.87
CA ARG A 243 19.81 -14.58 -13.44
C ARG A 243 19.61 -14.55 -14.95
N ILE A 244 19.06 -13.45 -15.46
CA ILE A 244 18.73 -13.30 -16.89
C ILE A 244 19.86 -12.57 -17.65
N PHE A 245 20.53 -11.61 -17.02
CA PHE A 245 21.58 -10.78 -17.62
C PHE A 245 22.77 -10.60 -16.67
N GLU A 246 23.95 -10.30 -17.26
CA GLU A 246 25.18 -10.02 -16.52
C GLU A 246 25.31 -8.55 -16.09
#